data_AF-A0A3D4WKF0-F1
#
_entry.id   AF-A0A3D4WKF0-F1
#
_cell.length_a   1.000
_cell.length_b   1.000
_cell.length_c   1.000
_cell.angle_alpha   90.00
_cell.angle_beta   90.00
_cell.angle_gamma   90.00
#
_symmetry.space_group_name_H-M   'P 1'
#
loop_
_entity.id
_entity.type
_entity.pdbx_description
1 polymer ?
#
loop_
_entity_poly.entity_id
_entity_poly.type
_entity_poly.pdbx_seq_one_letter_code
_entity_poly.pdbx_strand_id
1 'polypeptide(L)'
;VLWVLYDRVLNVAPDRLEDPERDRFLLSKGHGVAGYYAVLAAKGFIPEAWLDDMAGPTSPLGHHPDRLRVPGVEISSGSLGHGLGLAVGTALALKAQGLLKPRIFVLLGDAELDEGSNHEAIAYAGAIGLDSLTAIVIDNSSATYAPPNGLGSLFTVHGWASSTVDGRDHDAIHNALLKPGPHVVVARVEQAGS
;
A
#
# COMPACT_ATOMS: atom_id res chain seq x y z
N VAL A 1 1.87 10.64 -1.08
CA VAL A 1 1.38 9.31 -1.53
C VAL A 1 -0.03 8.98 -1.03
N LEU A 2 -0.25 8.71 0.28
CA LEU A 2 -1.56 8.29 0.81
C LEU A 2 -2.71 9.23 0.43
N TRP A 3 -2.50 10.54 0.54
CA TRP A 3 -3.48 11.55 0.14
C TRP A 3 -3.90 11.38 -1.33
N VAL A 4 -2.94 11.39 -2.25
CA VAL A 4 -3.19 11.22 -3.70
C VAL A 4 -3.94 9.92 -3.98
N LEU A 5 -3.56 8.84 -3.30
CA LEU A 5 -4.18 7.54 -3.47
C LEU A 5 -5.68 7.58 -3.12
N TYR A 6 -6.05 8.11 -1.96
CA TYR A 6 -7.44 8.21 -1.51
C TYR A 6 -8.26 9.33 -2.17
N ASP A 7 -7.60 10.38 -2.65
CA ASP A 7 -8.25 11.55 -3.23
C ASP A 7 -8.52 11.42 -4.72
N ARG A 8 -7.63 10.76 -5.46
CA ARG A 8 -7.60 10.80 -6.92
C ARG A 8 -7.57 9.43 -7.60
N VAL A 9 -7.25 8.35 -6.88
CA VAL A 9 -6.98 7.04 -7.49
C VAL A 9 -7.98 5.97 -7.07
N LEU A 10 -8.16 5.75 -5.77
CA LEU A 10 -8.98 4.66 -5.26
C LEU A 10 -10.47 4.91 -5.52
N ASN A 11 -11.14 3.91 -6.09
CA ASN A 11 -12.59 3.82 -6.04
C ASN A 11 -13.02 3.26 -4.67
N VAL A 12 -13.07 4.12 -3.64
CA VAL A 12 -13.52 3.79 -2.28
C VAL A 12 -14.29 4.96 -1.67
N ALA A 13 -15.22 4.68 -0.77
CA ALA A 13 -15.85 5.71 0.08
C ALA A 13 -16.40 5.08 1.39
N PRO A 14 -16.66 5.90 2.43
CA PRO A 14 -17.14 5.42 3.72
C PRO A 14 -18.50 4.71 3.68
N ASP A 15 -19.36 5.06 2.72
CA ASP A 15 -20.71 4.51 2.56
C ASP A 15 -20.74 3.19 1.77
N ARG A 16 -19.59 2.74 1.24
CA ARG A 16 -19.47 1.59 0.34
C ARG A 16 -18.37 0.60 0.76
N LEU A 17 -18.10 0.48 2.06
CA LEU A 17 -17.06 -0.44 2.58
C LEU A 17 -17.28 -1.90 2.21
N GLU A 18 -18.53 -2.31 2.07
CA GLU A 18 -18.91 -3.68 1.71
C GLU A 18 -19.08 -3.88 0.18
N ASP A 19 -18.83 -2.84 -0.62
CA ASP A 19 -18.92 -2.95 -2.08
C ASP A 19 -17.82 -3.90 -2.60
N PRO A 20 -18.18 -5.02 -3.26
CA PRO A 20 -17.19 -5.92 -3.84
C PRO A 20 -16.42 -5.28 -5.00
N GLU A 21 -16.96 -4.26 -5.68
CA GLU A 21 -16.30 -3.58 -6.81
C GLU A 21 -15.34 -2.45 -6.40
N ARG A 22 -15.23 -2.11 -5.11
CA ARG A 22 -14.30 -1.06 -4.64
C ARG A 22 -12.83 -1.51 -4.74
N ASP A 23 -11.90 -0.58 -4.77
CA ASP A 23 -10.46 -0.90 -4.69
C ASP A 23 -10.06 -1.33 -3.26
N ARG A 24 -8.93 -2.03 -3.13
CA ARG A 24 -8.36 -2.43 -1.83
C ARG A 24 -7.02 -1.73 -1.60
N PHE A 25 -6.83 -1.18 -0.41
CA PHE A 25 -5.56 -0.60 0.01
C PHE A 25 -5.01 -1.30 1.25
N LEU A 26 -3.80 -1.82 1.14
CA LEU A 26 -3.10 -2.51 2.21
C LEU A 26 -1.89 -1.68 2.66
N LEU A 27 -1.91 -1.23 3.91
CA LEU A 27 -0.73 -0.63 4.54
C LEU A 27 0.16 -1.73 5.13
N SER A 28 1.17 -2.18 4.36
CA SER A 28 2.10 -3.22 4.81
C SER A 28 3.06 -2.70 5.89
N LYS A 29 3.65 -1.50 5.66
CA LYS A 29 4.48 -0.82 6.65
C LYS A 29 3.66 -0.21 7.80
N GLY A 30 3.12 -1.07 8.66
CA GLY A 30 2.21 -0.70 9.74
C GLY A 30 2.74 0.35 10.72
N HIS A 31 4.06 0.52 10.85
CA HIS A 31 4.66 1.53 11.74
C HIS A 31 4.44 3.00 11.29
N GLY A 32 3.99 3.22 10.05
CA GLY A 32 3.66 4.56 9.51
C GLY A 32 2.18 4.94 9.60
N VAL A 33 1.42 4.32 10.51
CA VAL A 33 -0.06 4.35 10.49
C VAL A 33 -0.68 5.71 10.79
N ALA A 34 0.01 6.60 11.51
CA ALA A 34 -0.56 7.92 11.88
C ALA A 34 -1.01 8.73 10.64
N GLY A 35 -0.18 8.78 9.60
CA GLY A 35 -0.54 9.44 8.34
C GLY A 35 -1.69 8.76 7.61
N TYR A 36 -1.85 7.44 7.80
CA TYR A 36 -2.97 6.70 7.24
C TYR A 36 -4.28 7.01 7.95
N TYR A 37 -4.29 7.01 9.29
CA TYR A 37 -5.46 7.40 10.07
C TYR A 37 -5.89 8.85 9.81
N ALA A 38 -4.94 9.78 9.67
CA ALA A 38 -5.26 11.15 9.28
C ALA A 38 -6.00 11.22 7.93
N VAL A 39 -5.58 10.41 6.93
CA VAL A 39 -6.28 10.33 5.64
C VAL A 39 -7.66 9.69 5.79
N LEU A 40 -7.81 8.62 6.57
CA LEU A 40 -9.11 7.99 6.82
C LEU A 40 -10.09 8.97 7.49
N ALA A 41 -9.63 9.74 8.48
CA ALA A 41 -10.43 10.76 9.14
C ALA A 41 -10.84 11.87 8.16
N ALA A 42 -9.88 12.42 7.41
CA ALA A 42 -10.13 13.47 6.41
C ALA A 42 -11.07 13.01 5.28
N LYS A 43 -11.12 11.71 4.99
CA LYS A 43 -12.01 11.11 4.00
C LYS A 43 -13.32 10.57 4.59
N GLY A 44 -13.56 10.77 5.89
CA GLY A 44 -14.80 10.42 6.57
C GLY A 44 -14.98 8.93 6.88
N PHE A 45 -13.92 8.11 6.79
CA PHE A 45 -13.97 6.69 7.16
C PHE A 45 -14.03 6.49 8.67
N ILE A 46 -13.44 7.42 9.42
CA ILE A 46 -13.43 7.40 10.89
C ILE A 46 -13.72 8.81 11.44
N PRO A 47 -14.25 8.95 12.67
CA PRO A 47 -14.39 10.24 13.32
C PRO A 47 -13.02 10.90 13.57
N GLU A 48 -12.91 12.20 13.27
CA GLU A 48 -11.68 12.97 13.53
C GLU A 48 -11.27 12.94 15.00
N ALA A 49 -12.24 12.98 15.92
CA ALA A 49 -12.01 12.89 17.37
C ALA A 49 -11.33 11.59 17.84
N TRP A 50 -11.29 10.54 17.01
CA TRP A 50 -10.53 9.32 17.34
C TRP A 50 -9.02 9.56 17.30
N LEU A 51 -8.55 10.57 16.55
CA LEU A 51 -7.12 10.89 16.43
C LEU A 51 -6.52 11.39 17.75
N ASP A 52 -7.33 12.06 18.59
CA ASP A 52 -6.89 12.62 19.87
C ASP A 52 -6.51 11.53 20.90
N ASP A 53 -7.10 10.35 20.78
CA ASP A 53 -6.85 9.18 21.63
C ASP A 53 -6.06 8.09 20.89
N MET A 54 -5.28 8.44 19.85
CA MET A 54 -4.47 7.44 19.15
C MET A 54 -3.49 6.75 20.13
N ALA A 55 -3.44 5.42 20.06
CA ALA A 55 -2.71 4.52 20.97
C ALA A 55 -3.17 4.55 22.44
N GLY A 56 -4.32 5.17 22.73
CA GLY A 56 -5.00 5.05 24.02
C GLY A 56 -5.47 3.62 24.29
N PRO A 57 -5.64 3.24 25.58
CA PRO A 57 -5.97 1.86 25.97
C PRO A 57 -7.32 1.36 25.43
N THR A 58 -8.26 2.27 25.18
CA THR A 58 -9.57 1.95 24.61
C THR A 58 -9.67 2.28 23.12
N SER A 59 -8.66 2.94 22.57
CA SER A 59 -8.69 3.47 21.21
C SER A 59 -8.81 2.35 20.18
N PRO A 60 -9.62 2.54 19.13
CA PRO A 60 -9.54 1.69 17.95
C PRO A 60 -8.25 1.92 17.15
N LEU A 61 -7.63 3.09 17.29
CA LEU A 61 -6.45 3.51 16.53
C LEU A 61 -5.15 3.13 17.27
N GLY A 62 -4.67 1.90 17.07
CA GLY A 62 -3.41 1.43 17.66
C GLY A 62 -2.14 1.93 16.95
N HIS A 63 -0.97 1.52 17.44
CA HIS A 63 0.33 1.76 16.78
C HIS A 63 0.49 1.08 15.42
N HIS A 64 -0.39 0.13 15.14
CA HIS A 64 -0.51 -0.59 13.88
C HIS A 64 -1.99 -0.66 13.49
N PRO A 65 -2.30 -0.75 12.19
CA PRO A 65 -3.68 -0.87 11.74
C PRO A 65 -4.29 -2.19 12.20
N ASP A 66 -5.57 -2.15 12.60
CA ASP A 66 -6.37 -3.32 12.94
C ASP A 66 -7.65 -3.33 12.09
N ARG A 67 -7.76 -4.31 11.17
CA ARG A 67 -8.91 -4.43 10.27
C ARG A 67 -10.23 -4.66 10.99
N LEU A 68 -10.20 -5.23 12.20
CA LEU A 68 -11.41 -5.55 12.95
C LEU A 68 -11.96 -4.33 13.70
N ARG A 69 -11.13 -3.31 13.91
CA ARG A 69 -11.46 -2.14 14.73
C ARG A 69 -11.61 -0.85 13.93
N VAL A 70 -10.93 -0.75 12.78
CA VAL A 70 -10.85 0.49 12.00
C VAL A 70 -11.53 0.32 10.63
N PRO A 71 -12.67 0.99 10.38
CA PRO A 71 -13.34 0.97 9.08
C PRO A 71 -12.41 1.43 7.95
N GLY A 72 -12.46 0.73 6.81
CA GLY A 72 -11.62 1.02 5.64
C GLY A 72 -10.20 0.44 5.70
N VAL A 73 -9.81 -0.24 6.78
CA VAL A 73 -8.54 -0.97 6.89
C VAL A 73 -8.71 -2.40 6.42
N GLU A 74 -7.94 -2.82 5.40
CA GLU A 74 -8.06 -4.17 4.82
C GLU A 74 -7.35 -5.26 5.63
N ILE A 75 -6.21 -4.91 6.23
CA ILE A 75 -5.34 -5.87 6.92
C ILE A 75 -4.92 -5.32 8.29
N SER A 76 -4.82 -6.23 9.26
CA SER A 76 -4.06 -5.94 10.47
C SER A 76 -2.59 -6.17 10.15
N SER A 77 -1.76 -5.12 10.24
CA SER A 77 -0.33 -5.19 9.90
C SER A 77 0.54 -4.85 11.11
N GLY A 78 1.86 -4.85 10.94
CA GLY A 78 2.83 -4.54 12.01
C GLY A 78 4.01 -5.49 12.07
N SER A 79 3.86 -6.69 11.52
CA SER A 79 4.99 -7.50 11.07
C SER A 79 5.26 -7.15 9.60
N LEU A 80 6.48 -6.66 9.32
CA LEU A 80 6.91 -6.33 7.95
C LEU A 80 6.86 -7.58 7.06
N GLY A 81 6.74 -7.38 5.75
CA GLY A 81 6.86 -8.45 4.75
C GLY A 81 5.57 -9.24 4.47
N HIS A 82 4.50 -9.02 5.23
CA HIS A 82 3.25 -9.79 5.07
C HIS A 82 2.25 -9.16 4.11
N GLY A 83 2.24 -7.82 3.97
CA GLY A 83 1.18 -7.13 3.22
C GLY A 83 1.20 -7.41 1.72
N LEU A 84 2.37 -7.57 1.09
CA LEU A 84 2.45 -7.86 -0.34
C LEU A 84 1.90 -9.25 -0.68
N GLY A 85 2.24 -10.27 0.12
CA GLY A 85 1.66 -11.62 -0.03
C GLY A 85 0.14 -11.62 0.16
N LEU A 86 -0.37 -10.88 1.15
CA LEU A 86 -1.81 -10.69 1.35
C LEU A 86 -2.47 -9.97 0.16
N ALA A 87 -1.80 -8.98 -0.44
CA ALA A 87 -2.29 -8.29 -1.63
C ALA A 87 -2.41 -9.23 -2.83
N VAL A 88 -1.42 -10.10 -3.05
CA VAL A 88 -1.46 -11.15 -4.07
C VAL A 88 -2.66 -12.08 -3.85
N GLY A 89 -2.82 -12.60 -2.63
CA GLY A 89 -3.95 -13.47 -2.28
C GLY A 89 -5.30 -12.79 -2.48
N THR A 90 -5.41 -11.51 -2.12
CA THR A 90 -6.64 -10.71 -2.28
C THR A 90 -6.99 -10.54 -3.76
N ALA A 91 -6.01 -10.19 -4.60
CA ALA A 91 -6.21 -10.05 -6.04
C ALA A 91 -6.70 -11.35 -6.69
N LEU A 92 -6.08 -12.48 -6.34
CA LEU A 92 -6.50 -13.80 -6.82
C LEU A 92 -7.91 -14.16 -6.36
N ALA A 93 -8.25 -13.88 -5.10
CA ALA A 93 -9.58 -14.16 -4.55
C ALA A 93 -10.68 -13.36 -5.25
N LEU A 94 -10.45 -12.08 -5.55
CA LEU A 94 -11.40 -11.26 -6.31
C LEU A 94 -11.56 -11.76 -7.75
N LYS A 95 -10.45 -12.11 -8.41
CA LYS A 95 -10.47 -12.69 -9.75
C LYS A 95 -11.25 -14.00 -9.80
N ALA A 96 -11.08 -14.87 -8.80
CA ALA A 96 -11.82 -16.13 -8.68
C ALA A 96 -13.33 -15.91 -8.47
N GLN A 97 -13.74 -14.78 -7.90
CA GLN A 97 -15.14 -14.36 -7.75
C GLN A 97 -15.71 -13.67 -9.00
N GLY A 98 -14.94 -13.54 -10.08
CA GLY A 98 -15.34 -12.83 -11.29
C GLY A 98 -15.26 -11.30 -11.18
N LEU A 99 -14.65 -10.78 -10.11
CA LEU A 99 -14.46 -9.35 -9.89
C LEU A 99 -13.15 -8.90 -10.54
N LEU A 100 -13.24 -8.43 -11.79
CA LEU A 100 -12.08 -8.10 -12.63
C LEU A 100 -11.70 -6.62 -12.65
N LYS A 101 -12.60 -5.74 -12.16
CA LYS A 101 -12.37 -4.29 -12.11
C LYS A 101 -11.56 -3.83 -10.89
N PRO A 102 -11.76 -4.38 -9.66
CA PRO A 102 -11.06 -3.89 -8.48
C PRO A 102 -9.55 -3.94 -8.62
N ARG A 103 -8.89 -2.87 -8.18
CA ARG A 103 -7.44 -2.78 -8.10
C ARG A 103 -6.98 -2.93 -6.66
N ILE A 104 -5.81 -3.54 -6.49
CA ILE A 104 -5.16 -3.77 -5.20
C ILE A 104 -3.91 -2.93 -5.12
N PHE A 105 -3.84 -2.07 -4.11
CA PHE A 105 -2.68 -1.24 -3.83
C PHE A 105 -2.07 -1.66 -2.50
N VAL A 106 -0.75 -1.85 -2.47
CA VAL A 106 -0.03 -2.18 -1.24
C VAL A 106 1.13 -1.22 -1.04
N LEU A 107 1.18 -0.58 0.13
CA LEU A 107 2.25 0.36 0.48
C LEU A 107 3.26 -0.31 1.41
N LEU A 108 4.51 -0.33 0.93
CA LEU A 108 5.67 -0.98 1.52
C LEU A 108 6.71 0.07 1.95
N GLY A 109 7.49 -0.26 2.97
CA GLY A 109 8.77 0.41 3.21
C GLY A 109 9.87 -0.17 2.31
N ASP A 110 10.92 0.60 2.06
CA ASP A 110 12.13 0.08 1.42
C ASP A 110 12.85 -0.96 2.28
N ALA A 111 13.09 -0.71 3.57
CA ALA A 111 13.70 -1.70 4.47
C ALA A 111 12.83 -2.95 4.68
N GLU A 112 11.51 -2.81 4.50
CA GLU A 112 10.61 -3.97 4.49
C GLU A 112 10.91 -4.92 3.32
N LEU A 113 11.49 -4.45 2.23
CA LEU A 113 11.91 -5.31 1.11
C LEU A 113 13.12 -6.18 1.46
N ASP A 114 13.75 -6.02 2.62
CA ASP A 114 14.76 -6.96 3.10
C ASP A 114 14.12 -8.29 3.59
N GLU A 115 12.80 -8.32 3.83
CA GLU A 115 12.06 -9.54 4.20
C GLU A 115 11.83 -10.46 2.99
N GLY A 116 12.25 -11.73 3.11
CA GLY A 116 12.18 -12.72 2.02
C GLY A 116 10.77 -12.99 1.50
N SER A 117 9.74 -12.85 2.34
CA SER A 117 8.34 -13.04 1.92
C SER A 117 7.89 -12.04 0.84
N ASN A 118 8.46 -10.83 0.82
CA ASN A 118 8.22 -9.89 -0.27
C ASN A 118 8.80 -10.40 -1.59
N HIS A 119 9.99 -11.01 -1.57
CA HIS A 119 10.65 -11.53 -2.78
C HIS A 119 9.84 -12.67 -3.39
N GLU A 120 9.30 -13.57 -2.56
CA GLU A 120 8.39 -14.63 -3.00
C GLU A 120 7.14 -14.04 -3.69
N ALA A 121 6.52 -13.03 -3.07
CA ALA A 121 5.32 -12.40 -3.61
C ALA A 121 5.60 -11.60 -4.90
N ILE A 122 6.74 -10.90 -4.99
CA ILE A 122 7.19 -10.20 -6.21
C ILE A 122 7.37 -11.20 -7.34
N ALA A 123 8.12 -12.27 -7.10
CA ALA A 123 8.41 -13.29 -8.10
C ALA A 123 7.13 -13.95 -8.62
N TYR A 124 6.23 -14.34 -7.72
CA TYR A 124 4.99 -15.00 -8.07
C TYR A 124 4.03 -14.08 -8.86
N ALA A 125 3.76 -12.87 -8.35
CA ALA A 125 2.83 -11.93 -8.99
C ALA A 125 3.28 -11.51 -10.39
N GLY A 126 4.59 -11.36 -10.57
CA GLY A 126 5.19 -11.07 -11.86
C GLY A 126 5.08 -12.25 -12.83
N ALA A 127 5.39 -13.48 -12.38
CA ALA A 127 5.31 -14.68 -13.19
C ALA A 127 3.90 -14.97 -13.74
N ILE A 128 2.85 -14.61 -12.99
CA ILE A 128 1.46 -14.79 -13.43
C ILE A 128 0.86 -13.55 -14.12
N GLY A 129 1.61 -12.46 -14.22
CA GLY A 129 1.13 -11.19 -14.79
C GLY A 129 -0.10 -10.64 -14.06
N LEU A 130 -0.01 -10.45 -12.74
CA LEU A 130 -1.11 -10.01 -11.90
C LEU A 130 -1.46 -8.52 -12.12
N ASP A 131 -2.28 -8.26 -13.13
CA ASP A 131 -2.63 -6.95 -13.68
C ASP A 131 -3.35 -5.98 -12.73
N SER A 132 -4.09 -6.50 -11.75
CA SER A 132 -4.80 -5.70 -10.76
C SER A 132 -3.91 -5.20 -9.61
N LEU A 133 -2.66 -5.67 -9.49
CA LEU A 133 -1.78 -5.36 -8.37
C LEU A 133 -0.84 -4.18 -8.66
N THR A 134 -0.82 -3.21 -7.74
CA THR A 134 0.15 -2.10 -7.72
C THR A 134 0.86 -2.06 -6.37
N ALA A 135 2.18 -2.22 -6.39
CA ALA A 135 3.03 -2.03 -5.21
C ALA A 135 3.51 -0.57 -5.15
N ILE A 136 3.52 0.01 -3.96
CA ILE A 136 4.00 1.36 -3.71
C ILE A 136 5.12 1.26 -2.67
N VAL A 137 6.35 1.56 -3.07
CA VAL A 137 7.51 1.50 -2.18
C VAL A 137 7.88 2.92 -1.79
N ILE A 138 7.86 3.20 -0.48
CA ILE A 138 8.42 4.45 0.05
C ILE A 138 9.92 4.24 0.25
N ASP A 139 10.72 4.87 -0.62
CA ASP A 139 12.18 4.84 -0.60
C ASP A 139 12.70 6.03 0.21
N ASN A 140 13.12 5.77 1.44
CA ASN A 140 13.77 6.76 2.32
C ASN A 140 15.24 6.39 2.57
N SER A 141 15.81 5.54 1.70
CA SER A 141 17.19 5.05 1.79
C SER A 141 17.52 4.37 3.12
N SER A 142 16.59 3.56 3.64
CA SER A 142 16.77 2.76 4.86
C SER A 142 16.97 1.26 4.61
N ALA A 143 16.76 0.78 3.37
CA ALA A 143 16.99 -0.61 3.02
C ALA A 143 18.47 -1.02 3.16
N THR A 144 18.71 -2.18 3.77
CA THR A 144 20.06 -2.72 3.99
C THR A 144 20.63 -3.30 2.70
N TYR A 145 19.78 -3.99 1.92
CA TYR A 145 20.17 -4.72 0.72
C TYR A 145 19.68 -4.06 -0.56
N ALA A 146 19.60 -2.71 -0.57
CA ALA A 146 19.19 -1.96 -1.75
C ALA A 146 20.08 -2.30 -2.97
N PRO A 147 19.50 -2.69 -4.12
CA PRO A 147 20.28 -3.01 -5.30
C PRO A 147 20.87 -1.76 -5.93
N PRO A 148 22.03 -1.86 -6.62
CA PRO A 148 22.70 -0.71 -7.24
C PRO A 148 21.86 -0.03 -8.32
N ASN A 149 20.93 -0.76 -8.93
CA ASN A 149 20.04 -0.25 -9.98
C ASN A 149 18.72 0.35 -9.42
N GLY A 150 18.62 0.51 -8.10
CA GLY A 150 17.46 1.05 -7.39
C GLY A 150 16.36 0.02 -7.13
N LEU A 151 15.51 0.26 -6.13
CA LEU A 151 14.53 -0.70 -5.63
C LEU A 151 13.55 -1.23 -6.70
N GLY A 152 13.26 -0.42 -7.73
CA GLY A 152 12.46 -0.85 -8.86
C GLY A 152 13.02 -2.08 -9.59
N SER A 153 14.34 -2.28 -9.57
CA SER A 153 14.96 -3.43 -10.22
C SER A 153 14.61 -4.76 -9.57
N LEU A 154 14.29 -4.77 -8.27
CA LEU A 154 13.81 -5.98 -7.57
C LEU A 154 12.53 -6.52 -8.21
N PHE A 155 11.70 -5.65 -8.78
CA PHE A 155 10.42 -6.01 -9.39
C PHE A 155 10.58 -6.31 -10.89
N THR A 156 11.36 -5.49 -11.62
CA THR A 156 11.45 -5.62 -13.09
C THR A 156 12.10 -6.93 -13.53
N VAL A 157 13.03 -7.50 -12.74
CA VAL A 157 13.62 -8.81 -13.03
C VAL A 157 12.60 -9.96 -12.98
N HIS A 158 11.46 -9.72 -12.33
CA HIS A 158 10.33 -10.66 -12.26
C HIS A 158 9.17 -10.27 -13.19
N GLY A 159 9.39 -9.38 -14.17
CA GLY A 159 8.38 -9.05 -15.19
C GLY A 159 7.40 -7.94 -14.80
N TRP A 160 7.64 -7.21 -13.71
CA TRP A 160 6.86 -6.03 -13.35
C TRP A 160 7.26 -4.80 -14.18
N ALA A 161 6.32 -3.90 -14.40
CA ALA A 161 6.65 -2.53 -14.79
C ALA A 161 7.11 -1.73 -13.55
N SER A 162 7.90 -0.68 -13.76
CA SER A 162 8.38 0.19 -12.67
C SER A 162 8.26 1.67 -13.00
N SER A 163 8.03 2.51 -12.00
CA SER A 163 8.08 3.97 -12.10
C SER A 163 8.65 4.57 -10.84
N THR A 164 9.66 5.42 -10.99
CA THR A 164 10.27 6.15 -9.87
C THR A 164 9.82 7.60 -9.92
N VAL A 165 9.31 8.11 -8.80
CA VAL A 165 8.76 9.47 -8.69
C VAL A 165 9.25 10.16 -7.42
N ASP A 166 9.20 11.49 -7.40
CA ASP A 166 9.30 12.26 -6.15
C ASP A 166 8.05 12.00 -5.30
N GLY A 167 8.23 11.60 -4.05
CA GLY A 167 7.16 11.30 -3.10
C GLY A 167 6.34 12.53 -2.66
N ARG A 168 6.76 13.74 -3.04
CA ARG A 168 6.03 15.01 -2.83
C ARG A 168 5.35 15.55 -4.08
N ASP A 169 5.68 15.05 -5.27
CA ASP A 169 5.01 15.45 -6.51
C ASP A 169 3.68 14.69 -6.68
N HIS A 170 2.59 15.36 -6.34
CA HIS A 170 1.25 14.76 -6.39
C HIS A 170 0.84 14.31 -7.80
N ASP A 171 1.24 15.02 -8.84
CA ASP A 171 0.86 14.70 -10.22
C ASP A 171 1.71 13.55 -10.77
N ALA A 172 3.01 13.53 -10.47
CA ALA A 172 3.85 12.38 -10.81
C ALA A 172 3.36 11.10 -10.13
N ILE A 173 3.02 11.17 -8.83
CA ILE A 173 2.45 10.03 -8.08
C ILE A 173 1.14 9.57 -8.71
N HIS A 174 0.21 10.50 -8.97
CA HIS A 174 -1.08 10.19 -9.57
C HIS A 174 -0.90 9.47 -10.92
N ASN A 175 -0.10 10.04 -11.82
CA ASN A 175 0.14 9.47 -13.16
C ASN A 175 0.81 8.10 -13.09
N ALA A 176 1.72 7.88 -12.13
CA ALA A 176 2.34 6.58 -11.92
C ALA A 176 1.33 5.53 -11.43
N LEU A 177 0.45 5.90 -10.50
CA LEU A 177 -0.57 5.00 -9.92
C LEU A 177 -1.71 4.63 -10.88
N LEU A 178 -1.88 5.33 -12.01
CA LEU A 178 -2.85 4.98 -13.05
C LEU A 178 -2.39 3.85 -13.98
N LYS A 179 -1.11 3.47 -13.93
CA LYS A 179 -0.57 2.42 -14.79
C LYS A 179 -1.12 1.04 -14.40
N PRO A 180 -1.37 0.14 -15.39
CA PRO A 180 -1.81 -1.22 -15.12
C PRO A 180 -0.69 -2.06 -14.50
N GLY A 181 -1.06 -3.07 -13.74
CA GLY A 181 -0.13 -3.96 -13.05
C GLY A 181 0.39 -5.15 -13.89
N PRO A 182 1.21 -6.02 -13.29
CA PRO A 182 1.85 -5.81 -11.99
C PRO A 182 2.87 -4.67 -12.11
N HIS A 183 2.70 -3.61 -11.29
CA HIS A 183 3.46 -2.37 -11.40
C HIS A 183 3.94 -1.90 -10.03
N VAL A 184 5.20 -1.46 -9.98
CA VAL A 184 5.76 -0.83 -8.78
C VAL A 184 5.95 0.67 -8.99
N VAL A 185 5.45 1.46 -8.04
CA VAL A 185 5.76 2.88 -7.90
C VAL A 185 6.75 3.05 -6.75
N VAL A 186 7.98 3.43 -7.07
CA VAL A 186 9.00 3.80 -6.07
C VAL A 186 8.91 5.30 -5.84
N ALA A 187 8.37 5.69 -4.69
CA ALA A 187 8.24 7.09 -4.29
C ALA A 187 9.42 7.46 -3.38
N ARG A 188 10.35 8.26 -3.89
CA ARG A 188 11.51 8.73 -3.15
C ARG A 188 11.11 9.83 -2.18
N VAL A 189 11.53 9.72 -0.94
CA VAL A 189 11.35 10.74 0.09
C VAL A 189 12.68 11.04 0.75
N GLU A 190 12.87 12.28 1.21
CA GLU A 190 14.04 12.62 2.02
C GLU A 190 14.06 11.79 3.31
N GLN A 191 15.26 11.51 3.83
CA GLN A 191 15.40 10.93 5.15
C GLN A 191 14.77 11.85 6.18
N ALA A 192 14.03 11.26 7.13
CA ALA A 192 13.56 12.00 8.29
C ALA A 192 14.78 12.50 9.09
N GLY A 193 15.13 13.79 8.95
CA GLY A 193 16.23 14.43 9.67
C GLY A 193 17.33 15.06 8.81
N SER A 194 17.16 15.19 7.49
CA SER A 194 18.02 16.04 6.64
C SER A 194 17.50 17.46 6.53
#